data_AF-A0A934KN18-F1
#
_entry.id   AF-A0A934KN18-F1
#
_cell.length_a   1.000
_cell.length_b   1.000
_cell.length_c   1.000
_cell.angle_alpha   90.00
_cell.angle_beta   90.00
_cell.angle_gamma   90.00
#
_symmetry.space_group_name_H-M   'P 1'
#
loop_
_entity.id
_entity.type
_entity.pdbx_description
1 polymer ?
#
loop_
_entity_poly.entity_id
_entity_poly.type
_entity_poly.pdbx_seq_one_letter_code
_entity_poly.pdbx_strand_id
1 'polypeptide(L)' 'MSCPHCHQEMVLRISKHGRFWGCSRYPSCRGTRSLDAAA' A
#
# COMPACT_ATOMS: atom_id res chain seq x y z
N MET A 1 1.49 5.73 -7.15
CA MET A 1 0.15 5.11 -7.26
C MET A 1 -0.72 5.61 -6.12
N SER A 2 -1.87 6.18 -6.44
CA SER A 2 -2.76 6.78 -5.44
C SER A 2 -3.62 5.68 -4.80
N CYS A 3 -3.81 5.76 -3.49
CA CYS A 3 -4.65 4.83 -2.75
C CYS A 3 -6.13 5.07 -3.09
N PRO A 4 -6.93 4.02 -3.36
CA PRO A 4 -8.35 4.18 -3.70
C PRO A 4 -9.23 4.70 -2.55
N HIS A 5 -8.72 4.67 -1.31
CA HIS A 5 -9.47 5.14 -0.14
C HIS A 5 -9.12 6.58 0.24
N CYS A 6 -7.81 6.89 0.28
CA CYS A 6 -7.29 8.17 0.78
C CYS A 6 -6.90 9.12 -0.38
N HIS A 7 -6.84 8.64 -1.62
CA HIS A 7 -6.24 9.31 -2.81
C HIS A 7 -4.80 9.81 -2.60
N GLN A 8 -4.19 9.45 -1.47
CA GLN A 8 -2.82 9.78 -1.13
C GLN A 8 -1.85 8.77 -1.71
N GLU A 9 -0.59 9.16 -1.71
CA GLU A 9 0.49 8.34 -2.20
C GLU A 9 0.60 7.04 -1.41
N MET A 10 0.79 5.95 -2.13
CA MET A 10 1.14 4.67 -1.52
C MET A 10 2.65 4.50 -1.55
N VAL A 11 3.19 4.03 -0.42
CA VAL A 11 4.61 3.79 -0.21
C VAL A 11 4.88 2.29 -0.20
N LEU A 12 6.04 1.91 -0.74
CA LEU A 12 6.50 0.52 -0.74
C LEU A 12 6.92 0.16 0.68
N ARG A 13 6.28 -0.83 1.28
CA ARG A 13 6.62 -1.36 2.60
C ARG A 13 7.04 -2.81 2.45
N ILE A 14 7.98 -3.23 3.28
CA ILE A 14 8.51 -4.59 3.26
C ILE A 14 8.07 -5.27 4.55
N SER A 15 7.41 -6.41 4.42
CA SER A 15 7.05 -7.28 5.53
C SER A 15 7.86 -8.59 5.47
N LYS A 16 7.77 -9.38 6.53
CA LYS A 16 8.36 -10.73 6.57
C LYS A 16 7.89 -11.67 5.45
N HIS A 17 6.71 -11.41 4.87
CA HIS A 17 6.13 -12.23 3.79
C HIS A 17 6.34 -11.64 2.40
N GLY A 18 7.09 -10.54 2.29
CA GLY A 18 7.31 -9.85 1.03
C GLY A 18 6.94 -8.38 1.07
N ARG A 19 7.08 -7.74 -0.09
CA ARG A 19 6.83 -6.32 -0.27
C ARG A 19 5.34 -6.10 -0.51
N PHE A 20 4.81 -4.98 -0.05
CA PHE A 20 3.45 -4.53 -0.34
C PHE A 20 3.39 -3.00 -0.45
N TRP A 21 2.38 -2.47 -1.10
CA TRP A 21 2.09 -1.05 -1.09
C TRP A 21 1.16 -0.70 0.07
N GLY A 22 1.53 0.27 0.91
CA GLY A 22 0.66 0.81 1.96
C GLY A 22 0.38 2.31 1.76
N CYS A 23 -0.82 2.81 2.10
CA CYS A 23 -1.08 4.27 2.10
C CYS A 23 -0.06 4.96 3.03
N SER A 24 0.49 6.09 2.59
CA SER A 24 1.42 6.91 3.37
C SER A 24 0.81 7.40 4.69
N ARG A 25 -0.52 7.48 4.74
CA ARG A 25 -1.31 8.05 5.83
C ARG A 25 -1.76 7.04 6.89
N TYR A 26 -1.09 5.90 7.02
CA TYR A 26 -1.33 4.96 8.12
C TYR A 26 -0.96 5.61 9.47
N PRO A 27 -1.78 5.52 10.55
CA PRO A 27 -2.93 4.63 10.77
C PRO A 27 -4.29 5.16 10.28
N SER A 28 -4.38 6.43 9.88
CA SER A 28 -5.64 7.06 9.44
C SER A 28 -6.23 6.41 8.19
N CYS A 29 -5.39 5.86 7.32
CA CYS A 29 -5.82 5.02 6.19
C CYS A 29 -5.07 3.69 6.20
N ARG A 30 -5.82 2.59 6.27
CA ARG A 30 -5.30 1.21 6.24
C ARG A 30 -5.30 0.59 4.83
N GLY A 31 -5.36 1.43 3.80
CA GLY A 31 -5.31 0.98 2.42
C GLY A 31 -3.99 0.28 2.13
N THR A 32 -4.06 -0.99 1.73
CA THR A 32 -2.93 -1.81 1.32
C THR A 32 -3.21 -2.42 -0.04
N ARG A 33 -2.17 -2.62 -0.84
CA ARG A 33 -2.23 -3.36 -2.10
C ARG A 33 -1.03 -4.28 -2.19
N SER A 34 -1.25 -5.51 -2.59
CA SER A 34 -0.18 -6.47 -2.87
C SER A 34 0.62 -5.98 -4.08
N LEU A 35 1.94 -6.17 -4.06
CA LEU A 35 2.78 -5.97 -5.26
C LEU A 35 2.62 -7.12 -6.26
N ASP A 36 2.32 -8.32 -5.78
CA ASP A 36 2.16 -9.56 -6.56
C ASP A 36 0.79 -9.71 -7.26
N ALA A 37 0.22 -8.62 -7.76
CA ALA A 37 -0.87 -8.70 -8.74
C ALA A 37 -0.29 -8.39 -10.13
N ALA A 38 0.64 -9.25 -10.58
CA ALA A 38 1.12 -9.28 -11.94
C ALA A 38 0.73 -10.63 -12.56
N ALA A 39 -0.50 -10.71 -13.04
CA ALA A 39 -0.89 -11.45 -14.23
C ALA A 39 -1.94 -10.60 -14.95
#